data_AF-A0A8B9YTK6-F1
#
_entry.id   AF-A0A8B9YTK6-F1
#
_cell.length_a   1.000
_cell.length_b   1.000
_cell.length_c   1.000
_cell.angle_alpha   90.00
_cell.angle_beta   90.00
_cell.angle_gamma   90.00
#
_symmetry.space_group_name_H-M   'P 1'
#
loop_
_entity.id
_entity.type
_entity.pdbx_description
1 polymer ?
#
loop_
_entity_poly.entity_id
_entity_poly.type
_entity_poly.pdbx_seq_one_letter_code
_entity_poly.pdbx_strand_id
1 'polypeptide(L)'
;METARDCAGALLRPLTFMGSQTKKVLFTPLMHPARPFRVSNHDRSSRRGVMASSLQELLSKTLDALVVASQLVTLVLEEDGTVVDTEEFFQTLGDNTHLMVLEQGQKWTPAGHQTPARRPPQRRGIAKVTFDLYKLSPKDVIGCLNVKATMYEMYSVSYDIHCTGFKAMLRSLLRFLSHAAQVTGQCLIHMGTYMLRVLAETEEQAVPGSRPWRGIKRG
;
A
#
# COMPACT_ATOMS: atom_id res chain seq x y z
N MET A 1 -42.84 45.48 -9.57
CA MET A 1 -42.19 44.73 -10.66
C MET A 1 -42.04 43.30 -10.22
N GLU A 2 -43.03 42.48 -10.58
CA GLU A 2 -42.97 41.02 -10.59
C GLU A 2 -42.00 40.52 -11.66
N THR A 3 -41.27 39.45 -11.35
CA THR A 3 -40.92 38.27 -12.20
C THR A 3 -40.05 37.37 -11.33
N ALA A 4 -40.53 36.30 -10.67
CA ALA A 4 -40.98 35.01 -11.21
C ALA A 4 -39.92 34.29 -12.08
N ARG A 5 -39.29 33.22 -11.54
CA ARG A 5 -39.59 31.83 -11.90
C ARG A 5 -38.60 30.82 -11.30
N ASP A 6 -39.20 29.82 -10.67
CA ASP A 6 -38.68 28.50 -10.32
C ASP A 6 -37.80 27.87 -11.40
N CYS A 7 -36.84 27.03 -10.96
CA CYS A 7 -36.46 25.82 -11.68
C CYS A 7 -35.79 24.81 -10.74
N ALA A 8 -36.55 23.73 -10.47
CA ALA A 8 -36.13 22.34 -10.24
C ALA A 8 -35.16 22.06 -9.07
N GLY A 9 -35.54 21.32 -8.03
CA GLY A 9 -36.31 20.07 -8.11
C GLY A 9 -35.34 18.88 -8.20
N ALA A 10 -35.03 18.34 -7.03
CA ALA A 10 -34.54 16.99 -6.74
C ALA A 10 -34.00 16.13 -7.90
N LEU A 11 -32.73 15.73 -7.82
CA LEU A 11 -32.30 14.39 -8.23
C LEU A 11 -31.25 13.86 -7.25
N LEU A 12 -31.72 13.36 -6.11
CA LEU A 12 -31.06 12.28 -5.38
C LEU A 12 -30.93 11.12 -6.39
N ARG A 13 -29.72 10.83 -6.86
CA ARG A 13 -29.45 9.62 -7.65
C ARG A 13 -29.34 8.45 -6.68
N PRO A 14 -30.23 7.45 -6.75
CA PRO A 14 -29.97 6.17 -6.10
C PRO A 14 -28.82 5.50 -6.88
N LEU A 15 -27.74 5.16 -6.19
CA LEU A 15 -26.76 4.19 -6.68
C LEU A 15 -27.47 2.83 -6.75
N THR A 16 -28.07 2.52 -7.90
CA THR A 16 -28.51 1.17 -8.19
C THR A 16 -27.25 0.31 -8.34
N PHE A 17 -26.93 -0.44 -7.29
CA PHE A 17 -26.01 -1.56 -7.35
C PHE A 17 -26.61 -2.59 -8.34
N MET A 18 -26.23 -2.51 -9.61
CA MET A 18 -26.46 -3.59 -10.57
C MET A 18 -25.51 -4.74 -10.23
N GLY A 19 -25.89 -5.53 -9.22
CA GLY A 19 -25.31 -6.83 -9.00
C GLY A 19 -25.57 -7.68 -10.24
N SER A 20 -24.51 -7.96 -11.02
CA SER A 20 -24.54 -8.97 -12.06
C SER A 20 -24.74 -10.33 -11.40
N GLN A 21 -26.00 -10.73 -11.22
CA GLN A 21 -26.34 -12.11 -10.90
C GLN A 21 -26.18 -12.91 -12.19
N THR A 22 -24.98 -13.47 -12.38
CA THR A 22 -24.80 -14.54 -13.35
C THR A 22 -25.60 -15.74 -12.86
N LYS A 23 -26.79 -15.89 -13.45
CA LYS A 23 -27.68 -17.04 -13.32
C LYS A 23 -26.91 -18.28 -13.81
N LYS A 24 -26.20 -18.95 -12.90
CA LYS A 24 -25.60 -20.26 -13.17
C LYS A 24 -26.74 -21.24 -13.36
N VAL A 25 -26.87 -21.71 -14.60
CA VAL A 25 -27.78 -22.77 -15.01
C VAL A 25 -27.46 -24.00 -14.19
N LEU A 26 -28.38 -24.40 -13.32
CA LEU A 26 -28.33 -25.61 -12.51
C LEU A 26 -28.39 -26.82 -13.45
N PHE A 27 -27.23 -27.31 -13.87
CA PHE A 27 -27.07 -28.73 -14.04
C PHE A 27 -26.94 -29.29 -12.63
N THR A 28 -28.00 -29.87 -12.08
CA THR A 28 -27.92 -30.71 -10.88
C THR A 28 -27.02 -31.89 -11.22
N PRO A 29 -25.77 -31.95 -10.72
CA PRO A 29 -25.04 -33.20 -10.75
C PRO A 29 -25.71 -34.10 -9.72
N LEU A 30 -25.68 -35.41 -9.93
CA LEU A 30 -26.12 -36.42 -8.97
C LEU A 30 -25.31 -36.41 -7.64
N MET A 31 -24.41 -35.43 -7.48
CA MET A 31 -23.36 -35.30 -6.49
C MET A 31 -23.48 -33.94 -5.81
N HIS A 32 -23.32 -33.92 -4.49
CA HIS A 32 -23.36 -32.68 -3.70
C HIS A 32 -22.38 -31.64 -4.26
N PRO A 33 -22.78 -30.36 -4.36
CA PRO A 33 -21.90 -29.32 -4.87
C PRO A 33 -20.66 -29.20 -3.99
N ALA A 34 -19.49 -28.98 -4.60
CA ALA A 34 -18.25 -28.77 -3.85
C ALA A 34 -18.38 -27.53 -2.97
N ARG A 35 -18.26 -27.73 -1.65
CA ARG A 35 -18.38 -26.69 -0.63
C ARG A 35 -16.99 -26.20 -0.23
N PRO A 36 -16.84 -24.90 0.12
CA PRO A 36 -15.58 -24.38 0.61
C PRO A 36 -15.37 -24.76 2.08
N PHE A 37 -14.19 -25.28 2.41
CA PHE A 37 -13.75 -25.59 3.77
C PHE A 37 -12.43 -24.88 4.06
N ARG A 38 -12.18 -24.58 5.34
CA ARG A 38 -10.90 -24.02 5.79
C ARG A 38 -10.16 -25.10 6.53
N VAL A 39 -8.92 -25.35 6.15
CA VAL A 39 -8.09 -26.40 6.72
C VAL A 39 -6.82 -25.79 7.29
N SER A 40 -6.50 -26.12 8.54
CA SER A 40 -5.32 -25.63 9.26
C SER A 40 -4.38 -26.78 9.62
N ASN A 41 -3.08 -26.48 9.72
CA ASN A 41 -2.11 -27.40 10.32
C ASN A 41 -2.26 -27.40 11.86
N HIS A 42 -1.70 -28.41 12.55
CA HIS A 42 -1.70 -28.52 14.01
C HIS A 42 -1.19 -27.26 14.74
N ASP A 43 -0.18 -26.58 14.17
CA ASP A 43 0.40 -25.33 14.69
C ASP A 43 -0.43 -24.08 14.38
N ARG A 44 -1.55 -24.20 13.66
CA ARG A 44 -2.40 -23.10 13.17
C ARG A 44 -1.65 -22.03 12.34
N SER A 45 -0.42 -22.34 11.93
CA SER A 45 0.51 -21.46 11.21
C SER A 45 0.16 -21.33 9.73
N SER A 46 -0.36 -22.40 9.14
CA SER A 46 -0.82 -22.47 7.77
C SER A 46 -2.32 -22.71 7.75
N ARG A 47 -3.06 -21.85 7.02
CA ARG A 47 -4.50 -21.94 6.78
C ARG A 47 -4.74 -21.98 5.27
N ARG A 48 -5.47 -22.98 4.79
CA ARG A 48 -5.75 -23.20 3.37
C ARG A 48 -7.24 -23.36 3.16
N GLY A 49 -7.76 -22.75 2.09
CA GLY A 49 -9.13 -22.99 1.64
C GLY A 49 -9.14 -24.17 0.68
N VAL A 50 -9.97 -25.18 0.96
CA VAL A 50 -10.12 -26.37 0.13
C VAL A 50 -11.58 -26.50 -0.27
N MET A 51 -11.86 -26.68 -1.56
CA MET A 51 -13.20 -26.98 -2.07
C MET A 51 -13.36 -28.49 -2.13
N ALA A 52 -14.36 -29.06 -1.47
CA ALA A 52 -14.61 -30.50 -1.49
C ALA A 52 -16.12 -30.82 -1.42
N SER A 53 -16.52 -31.90 -2.08
CA SER A 53 -17.88 -32.46 -2.05
C SER A 53 -17.99 -33.64 -1.09
N SER A 54 -16.88 -34.36 -0.88
CA SER A 54 -16.78 -35.51 0.05
C SER A 54 -15.57 -35.41 0.98
N LEU A 55 -15.59 -36.18 2.06
CA LEU A 55 -14.49 -36.27 3.02
C LEU A 55 -13.21 -36.82 2.36
N GLN A 56 -13.34 -37.81 1.48
CA GLN A 56 -12.20 -38.37 0.74
C GLN A 56 -11.56 -37.34 -0.21
N GLU A 57 -12.38 -36.52 -0.87
CA GLU A 57 -11.90 -35.43 -1.72
C GLU A 57 -11.22 -34.34 -0.88
N LEU A 58 -11.79 -34.01 0.28
CA LEU A 58 -11.18 -33.08 1.21
C LEU A 58 -9.80 -33.57 1.67
N LEU A 59 -9.68 -34.84 2.07
CA LEU A 59 -8.42 -35.42 2.53
C LEU A 59 -7.34 -35.38 1.44
N SER A 60 -7.65 -35.81 0.22
CA SER A 60 -6.67 -35.79 -0.87
C SER A 60 -6.20 -34.37 -1.21
N LYS A 61 -7.13 -33.41 -1.31
CA LYS A 61 -6.81 -31.99 -1.55
C LYS A 61 -6.08 -31.33 -0.39
N THR A 62 -6.35 -31.78 0.83
CA THR A 62 -5.71 -31.28 2.04
C THR A 62 -4.25 -31.72 2.13
N LEU A 63 -3.98 -32.99 1.81
CA LEU A 63 -2.61 -33.51 1.75
C LEU A 63 -1.78 -32.75 0.70
N ASP A 64 -2.36 -32.50 -0.47
CA ASP A 64 -1.72 -31.72 -1.54
C ASP A 64 -1.55 -30.24 -1.14
N ALA A 65 -2.58 -29.63 -0.53
CA ALA A 65 -2.53 -28.24 -0.10
C ALA A 65 -1.51 -28.01 1.02
N LEU A 66 -1.51 -28.82 2.08
CA LEU A 66 -0.62 -28.63 3.21
C LEU A 66 0.77 -29.26 3.02
N VAL A 67 1.01 -29.97 1.91
CA VAL A 67 2.28 -30.69 1.60
C VAL A 67 2.68 -31.58 2.78
N VAL A 68 1.70 -32.32 3.29
CA VAL A 68 1.89 -33.20 4.45
C VAL A 68 2.53 -34.50 3.97
N ALA A 69 3.65 -34.89 4.56
CA ALA A 69 4.40 -36.09 4.17
C ALA A 69 3.74 -37.40 4.61
N SER A 70 2.84 -37.32 5.60
CA SER A 70 2.18 -38.47 6.22
C SER A 70 0.87 -38.82 5.50
N GLN A 71 0.71 -40.08 5.10
CA GLN A 71 -0.53 -40.59 4.49
C GLN A 71 -1.64 -40.89 5.52
N LEU A 72 -1.27 -41.04 6.80
CA LEU A 72 -2.19 -41.17 7.93
C LEU A 72 -2.38 -39.83 8.62
N VAL A 73 -3.46 -39.15 8.24
CA VAL A 73 -3.91 -37.91 8.88
C VAL A 73 -5.30 -38.08 9.48
N THR A 74 -5.49 -37.51 10.67
CA THR A 74 -6.80 -37.43 11.33
C THR A 74 -7.33 -36.02 11.14
N LEU A 75 -8.55 -35.91 10.63
CA LEU A 75 -9.24 -34.63 10.48
C LEU A 75 -10.07 -34.36 11.72
N VAL A 76 -9.91 -33.18 12.31
CA VAL A 76 -10.68 -32.77 13.49
C VAL A 76 -11.28 -31.38 13.28
N LEU A 77 -12.36 -31.06 13.97
CA LEU A 77 -12.87 -29.70 14.03
C LEU A 77 -11.90 -28.81 14.81
N GLU A 78 -11.62 -27.63 14.27
CA GLU A 78 -10.75 -26.64 14.91
C GLU A 78 -11.34 -26.17 16.26
N GLU A 79 -12.67 -26.03 16.33
CA GLU A 79 -13.41 -25.45 17.46
C GLU A 79 -13.42 -26.37 18.69
N ASP A 80 -13.83 -27.63 18.51
CA ASP A 80 -14.10 -28.55 19.63
C ASP A 80 -13.22 -29.82 19.59
N GLY A 81 -12.38 -29.99 18.57
CA GLY A 81 -11.52 -31.16 18.44
C GLY A 81 -12.24 -32.46 18.08
N THR A 82 -13.53 -32.40 17.73
CA THR A 82 -14.31 -33.56 17.29
C THR A 82 -13.69 -34.16 16.04
N VAL A 83 -13.46 -35.47 16.05
CA VAL A 83 -12.91 -36.19 14.90
C VAL A 83 -13.97 -36.28 13.80
N VAL A 84 -13.57 -35.96 12.57
CA VAL A 84 -14.39 -36.08 11.36
C VAL A 84 -13.92 -37.32 10.61
N ASP A 85 -14.51 -38.47 10.92
CA ASP A 85 -14.21 -39.77 10.30
C ASP A 85 -15.32 -40.27 9.36
N THR A 86 -16.55 -39.83 9.59
CA THR A 86 -17.74 -40.23 8.84
C THR A 86 -18.15 -39.18 7.81
N GLU A 87 -18.53 -39.65 6.62
CA GLU A 87 -19.06 -38.79 5.55
C GLU A 87 -20.36 -38.11 5.99
N GLU A 88 -21.21 -38.80 6.74
CA GLU A 88 -22.47 -38.25 7.26
C GLU A 88 -22.23 -37.02 8.14
N PHE A 89 -21.24 -37.08 9.04
CA PHE A 89 -20.86 -35.94 9.86
C PHE A 89 -20.34 -34.78 9.01
N PHE A 90 -19.49 -35.07 8.02
CA PHE A 90 -19.01 -34.06 7.07
C PHE A 90 -20.14 -33.37 6.30
N GLN A 91 -21.19 -34.09 5.91
CA GLN A 91 -22.34 -33.50 5.22
C GLN A 91 -23.14 -32.55 6.13
N THR A 92 -23.24 -32.84 7.43
CA THR A 92 -23.88 -31.95 8.41
C THR A 92 -23.11 -30.66 8.69
N LEU A 93 -21.82 -30.62 8.39
CA LEU A 93 -21.01 -29.41 8.57
C LEU A 93 -21.44 -28.31 7.61
N GLY A 94 -21.45 -27.08 8.10
CA GLY A 94 -21.76 -25.89 7.31
C GLY A 94 -20.67 -25.53 6.30
N ASP A 95 -21.00 -24.61 5.41
CA ASP A 95 -20.02 -24.01 4.51
C ASP A 95 -18.99 -23.21 5.32
N ASN A 96 -17.72 -23.29 4.90
CA ASN A 96 -16.58 -22.63 5.53
C ASN A 96 -16.24 -23.11 6.95
N THR A 97 -16.65 -24.33 7.34
CA THR A 97 -16.19 -24.94 8.59
C THR A 97 -14.66 -25.05 8.65
N HIS A 98 -14.10 -24.79 9.83
CA HIS A 98 -12.66 -24.85 10.08
C HIS A 98 -12.29 -26.23 10.59
N LEU A 99 -11.43 -26.89 9.84
CA LEU A 99 -10.94 -28.23 10.08
C LEU A 99 -9.44 -28.14 10.33
N MET A 100 -8.93 -29.03 11.15
CA MET A 100 -7.51 -29.12 11.48
C MET A 100 -7.03 -30.52 11.14
N VAL A 101 -5.84 -30.59 10.56
CA VAL A 101 -5.18 -31.84 10.20
C VAL A 101 -4.19 -32.20 11.28
N LEU A 102 -4.28 -33.42 11.78
CA LEU A 102 -3.37 -34.00 12.75
C LEU A 102 -2.64 -35.19 12.13
N GLU A 103 -1.32 -35.24 12.25
CA GLU A 103 -0.55 -36.43 11.90
C GLU A 103 -0.55 -37.46 13.04
N GLN A 104 -0.08 -38.68 12.76
CA GLN A 104 0.00 -39.75 13.75
C GLN A 104 0.78 -39.31 15.00
N GLY A 105 0.12 -39.33 16.16
CA GLY A 105 0.71 -38.97 17.46
C GLY A 105 0.51 -37.50 17.86
N GLN A 106 -0.03 -36.65 16.98
CA GLN A 106 -0.41 -35.28 17.33
C GLN A 106 -1.80 -35.27 17.97
N LYS A 107 -1.98 -34.44 19.01
CA LYS A 107 -3.27 -34.27 19.69
C LYS A 107 -3.85 -32.90 19.35
N TRP A 108 -5.16 -32.83 19.21
CA TRP A 108 -5.85 -31.55 19.16
C TRP A 108 -5.59 -30.80 20.46
N THR A 109 -5.20 -29.53 20.34
CA THR A 109 -5.06 -28.63 21.47
C THR A 109 -6.08 -27.51 21.30
N PRO A 110 -6.88 -27.19 22.34
CA PRO A 110 -7.78 -26.04 22.27
C PRO A 110 -6.96 -24.78 21.97
N ALA A 111 -7.58 -23.79 21.33
CA ALA A 111 -6.97 -22.48 21.12
C ALA A 111 -6.85 -21.71 22.46
N GLY A 112 -6.16 -22.29 23.43
CA GLY A 112 -5.85 -21.69 24.72
C GLY A 112 -4.75 -20.65 24.52
N HIS A 113 -5.14 -19.39 24.43
CA HIS A 113 -4.27 -18.21 24.53
C HIS A 113 -2.99 -18.22 23.64
N GLN A 114 -2.98 -19.04 22.59
CA GLN A 114 -1.94 -19.01 21.57
C GLN A 114 -2.41 -18.08 20.46
N THR A 115 -1.96 -16.84 20.64
CA THR A 115 -2.02 -15.68 19.75
C THR A 115 -2.43 -16.02 18.31
N PRO A 116 -3.49 -15.41 17.76
CA PRO A 116 -3.84 -15.57 16.35
C PRO A 116 -2.59 -15.30 15.51
N ALA A 117 -2.32 -16.21 14.57
CA ALA A 117 -1.25 -16.16 13.58
C ALA A 117 -0.81 -14.72 13.32
N ARG A 118 0.39 -14.37 13.83
CA ARG A 118 1.12 -13.10 13.69
C ARG A 118 0.32 -12.06 12.90
N ARG A 119 -0.57 -11.32 13.57
CA ARG A 119 -0.84 -9.96 13.08
C ARG A 119 0.52 -9.26 13.04
N PRO A 120 0.89 -8.57 11.94
CA PRO A 120 2.15 -7.83 11.90
C PRO A 120 2.24 -7.00 13.18
N PRO A 121 3.42 -6.91 13.81
CA PRO A 121 3.57 -6.32 15.13
C PRO A 121 2.89 -4.95 15.11
N GLN A 122 1.77 -4.82 15.82
CA GLN A 122 1.07 -3.56 15.98
C GLN A 122 1.95 -2.72 16.90
N ARG A 123 2.94 -2.09 16.28
CA ARG A 123 3.89 -1.20 16.93
C ARG A 123 3.06 -0.06 17.54
N ARG A 124 3.10 -0.03 18.86
CA ARG A 124 2.67 1.05 19.74
C ARG A 124 2.76 2.42 19.05
N GLY A 125 1.58 3.00 18.84
CA GLY A 125 1.28 4.41 18.63
C GLY A 125 2.31 5.27 17.93
N ILE A 126 2.24 5.36 16.60
CA ILE A 126 2.77 6.50 15.86
C ILE A 126 1.77 6.81 14.75
N ALA A 127 1.40 8.08 14.63
CA ALA A 127 0.56 8.63 13.57
C ALA A 127 0.81 7.94 12.23
N LYS A 128 -0.19 7.23 11.69
CA LYS A 128 -0.10 6.62 10.37
C LYS A 128 -0.62 7.61 9.34
N VAL A 129 0.30 8.19 8.58
CA VAL A 129 -0.02 9.11 7.48
C VAL A 129 0.09 8.33 6.16
N THR A 130 -0.97 8.35 5.36
CA THR A 130 -1.03 7.73 4.03
C THR A 130 -1.21 8.79 2.96
N PHE A 131 -0.59 8.56 1.81
CA PHE A 131 -0.60 9.45 0.65
C PHE A 131 -1.05 8.63 -0.56
N ASP A 132 -2.29 8.81 -0.99
CA ASP A 132 -2.87 8.05 -2.08
C ASP A 132 -3.04 8.97 -3.29
N LEU A 133 -2.22 8.77 -4.33
CA LEU A 133 -2.33 9.51 -5.58
C LEU A 133 -3.26 8.74 -6.53
N TYR A 134 -4.39 9.33 -6.89
CA TYR A 134 -5.39 8.72 -7.76
C TYR A 134 -5.79 9.65 -8.90
N LYS A 135 -6.21 9.08 -10.02
CA LYS A 135 -6.51 9.82 -11.25
C LYS A 135 -8.02 9.85 -11.47
N LEU A 136 -8.64 11.03 -11.40
CA LEU A 136 -10.09 11.22 -11.64
C LEU A 136 -10.47 11.05 -13.12
N SER A 137 -9.56 11.39 -14.04
CA SER A 137 -9.78 11.29 -15.48
C SER A 137 -8.49 10.91 -16.19
N PRO A 138 -8.52 9.99 -17.17
CA PRO A 138 -7.33 9.60 -17.92
C PRO A 138 -6.67 10.77 -18.67
N LYS A 139 -7.43 11.85 -18.94
CA LYS A 139 -6.97 13.06 -19.67
C LYS A 139 -6.22 14.06 -18.79
N ASP A 140 -6.33 13.99 -17.46
CA ASP A 140 -5.62 14.90 -16.56
C ASP A 140 -4.17 14.45 -16.39
N VAL A 141 -3.21 15.36 -16.55
CA VAL A 141 -1.78 15.00 -16.50
C VAL A 141 -1.32 14.74 -15.05
N ILE A 142 -2.09 15.19 -14.06
CA ILE A 142 -1.75 15.13 -12.63
C ILE A 142 -3.03 14.76 -11.85
N GLY A 143 -3.00 13.64 -11.14
CA GLY A 143 -4.13 13.11 -10.35
C GLY A 143 -4.36 13.88 -9.03
N CYS A 144 -5.45 13.59 -8.34
CA CYS A 144 -5.72 14.09 -6.99
C CYS A 144 -4.91 13.30 -5.96
N LEU A 145 -4.40 13.99 -4.94
CA LEU A 145 -3.64 13.38 -3.85
C LEU A 145 -4.49 13.39 -2.58
N ASN A 146 -4.88 12.21 -2.10
CA ASN A 146 -5.48 12.05 -0.78
C ASN A 146 -4.37 11.96 0.25
N VAL A 147 -4.43 12.80 1.28
CA VAL A 147 -3.56 12.73 2.45
C VAL A 147 -4.42 12.31 3.63
N LYS A 148 -4.20 11.13 4.19
CA LYS A 148 -4.96 10.60 5.32
C LYS A 148 -4.05 10.37 6.51
N ALA A 149 -4.24 11.14 7.56
CA ALA A 149 -3.54 11.01 8.83
C ALA A 149 -4.43 10.29 9.84
N THR A 150 -3.95 9.18 10.36
CA THR A 150 -4.63 8.36 11.38
C THR A 150 -3.82 8.41 12.67
N MET A 151 -4.38 9.03 13.70
CA MET A 151 -3.84 9.15 15.05
C MET A 151 -4.52 8.14 15.97
N TYR A 152 -3.72 7.40 16.74
CA TYR A 152 -4.19 6.43 17.73
C TYR A 152 -5.17 5.37 17.20
N GLU A 153 -5.13 5.08 15.90
CA GLU A 153 -6.06 4.19 15.17
C GLU A 153 -7.57 4.52 15.29
N MET A 154 -7.99 5.50 16.10
CA MET A 154 -9.39 5.91 16.28
C MET A 154 -9.74 7.23 15.58
N TYR A 155 -8.75 8.11 15.35
CA TYR A 155 -9.00 9.44 14.78
C TYR A 155 -8.32 9.54 13.41
N SER A 156 -9.11 9.56 12.34
CA SER A 156 -8.60 9.69 10.97
C SER A 156 -9.09 10.98 10.32
N VAL A 157 -8.15 11.80 9.86
CA VAL A 157 -8.43 12.98 9.05
C VAL A 157 -7.89 12.73 7.65
N SER A 158 -8.76 12.81 6.65
CA SER A 158 -8.38 12.70 5.24
C SER A 158 -8.67 14.00 4.51
N TYR A 159 -7.71 14.46 3.71
CA TYR A 159 -7.80 15.66 2.92
C TYR A 159 -7.46 15.36 1.45
N ASP A 160 -8.35 15.76 0.53
CA ASP A 160 -8.15 15.60 -0.90
C ASP A 160 -7.58 16.88 -1.51
N ILE A 161 -6.32 16.81 -1.93
CA ILE A 161 -5.67 17.89 -2.67
C ILE A 161 -6.00 17.68 -4.15
N HIS A 162 -6.91 18.51 -4.67
CA HIS A 162 -7.21 18.55 -6.09
C HIS A 162 -6.07 19.26 -6.84
N CYS A 163 -5.28 18.49 -7.59
CA CYS A 163 -4.11 18.97 -8.31
C CYS A 163 -4.43 19.71 -9.63
N THR A 164 -5.66 20.21 -9.81
CA THR A 164 -6.05 20.97 -11.01
C THR A 164 -5.16 22.19 -11.24
N GLY A 165 -4.59 22.77 -10.18
CA GLY A 165 -3.62 23.87 -10.22
C GLY A 165 -2.13 23.48 -10.09
N PHE A 166 -1.80 22.22 -9.79
CA PHE A 166 -0.43 21.83 -9.45
C PHE A 166 0.56 22.06 -10.60
N LYS A 167 0.13 21.86 -11.86
CA LYS A 167 0.96 22.12 -13.04
C LYS A 167 1.34 23.60 -13.18
N ALA A 168 0.42 24.51 -12.90
CA ALA A 168 0.67 25.95 -12.95
C ALA A 168 1.58 26.40 -11.80
N MET A 169 1.31 25.90 -10.59
CA MET A 169 2.15 26.13 -9.41
C MET A 169 3.58 25.62 -9.60
N LEU A 170 3.75 24.38 -10.10
CA LEU A 170 5.07 23.79 -10.35
C LEU A 170 5.85 24.58 -11.40
N ARG A 171 5.17 25.01 -12.47
CA ARG A 171 5.78 25.86 -13.50
C ARG A 171 6.20 27.22 -12.94
N SER A 172 5.39 27.81 -12.06
CA SER A 172 5.73 29.05 -11.38
C SER A 172 6.92 28.88 -10.42
N LEU A 173 6.94 27.79 -9.66
CA LEU A 173 8.03 27.48 -8.72
C LEU A 173 9.35 27.22 -9.46
N LEU A 174 9.33 26.49 -10.58
CA LEU A 174 10.53 26.29 -11.39
C LEU A 174 11.10 27.61 -11.92
N ARG A 175 10.23 28.54 -12.35
CA ARG A 175 10.66 29.87 -12.79
C ARG A 175 11.27 30.65 -11.64
N PHE A 176 10.66 30.61 -10.45
CA PHE A 176 11.21 31.27 -9.26
C PHE A 176 12.57 30.70 -8.88
N LEU A 177 12.72 29.38 -8.81
CA LEU A 177 13.98 28.70 -8.52
C LEU A 177 15.05 29.03 -9.56
N SER A 178 14.69 29.10 -10.84
CA SER A 178 15.61 29.50 -11.91
C SER A 178 16.09 30.94 -11.71
N HIS A 179 15.19 31.87 -11.35
CA HIS A 179 15.58 33.25 -11.08
C HIS A 179 16.43 33.37 -9.81
N ALA A 180 16.08 32.66 -8.74
CA ALA A 180 16.88 32.62 -7.53
C ALA A 180 18.30 32.09 -7.81
N ALA A 181 18.42 30.99 -8.56
CA ALA A 181 19.71 30.42 -8.95
C ALA A 181 20.54 31.38 -9.83
N GLN A 182 19.90 32.10 -10.75
CA GLN A 182 20.56 33.13 -11.56
C GLN A 182 21.08 34.28 -10.70
N VAL A 183 20.27 34.78 -9.76
CA VAL A 183 20.66 35.87 -8.84
C VAL A 183 21.79 35.41 -7.91
N THR A 184 21.67 34.22 -7.33
CA THR A 184 22.73 33.65 -6.49
C THR A 184 24.02 33.45 -7.29
N GLY A 185 23.95 32.98 -8.53
CA GLY A 185 25.10 32.84 -9.42
C GLY A 185 25.78 34.17 -9.73
N GLN A 186 25.00 35.21 -10.07
CA GLN A 186 25.54 36.55 -10.31
C GLN A 186 26.18 37.14 -9.05
N CYS A 187 25.57 36.95 -7.89
CA CYS A 187 26.13 37.39 -6.61
C CYS A 187 27.48 36.71 -6.33
N LEU A 188 27.56 35.39 -6.51
CA LEU A 188 28.81 34.63 -6.30
C LEU A 188 29.94 35.08 -7.25
N ILE A 189 29.64 35.27 -8.54
CA ILE A 189 30.64 35.75 -9.50
C ILE A 189 31.08 37.17 -9.14
N HIS A 190 30.14 38.07 -8.80
CA HIS A 190 30.46 39.45 -8.46
C HIS A 190 31.32 39.53 -7.19
N MET A 191 30.92 38.80 -6.14
CA MET A 191 31.70 38.70 -4.90
C MET A 191 33.07 38.08 -5.15
N GLY A 192 33.18 37.05 -5.99
CA GLY A 192 34.47 36.45 -6.38
C GLY A 192 35.39 37.44 -7.11
N THR A 193 34.86 38.18 -8.08
CA THR A 193 35.63 39.21 -8.79
C THR A 193 36.06 40.38 -7.88
N TYR A 194 35.22 40.74 -6.91
CA TYR A 194 35.56 41.75 -5.92
C TYR A 194 36.72 41.30 -5.04
N MET A 195 36.65 40.08 -4.48
CA MET A 195 37.72 39.53 -3.63
C MET A 195 39.05 39.40 -4.39
N LEU A 196 39.01 39.00 -5.67
CA LEU A 196 40.22 38.93 -6.51
C LEU A 196 40.85 40.30 -6.78
N ARG A 197 40.04 41.36 -6.95
CA ARG A 197 40.57 42.73 -7.11
C ARG A 197 41.24 43.22 -5.83
N VAL A 198 40.61 43.01 -4.68
CA VAL A 198 41.19 43.36 -3.37
C VAL A 198 42.50 42.60 -3.12
N LEU A 199 42.56 41.32 -3.51
CA LEU A 199 43.78 40.53 -3.39
C LEU A 199 44.91 41.03 -4.31
N ALA A 200 44.60 41.38 -5.56
CA ALA A 200 45.58 41.94 -6.50
C ALA A 200 46.13 43.30 -6.03
N GLU A 201 45.29 44.14 -5.42
CA GLU A 201 45.70 45.41 -4.81
C GLU A 201 46.60 45.19 -3.58
N THR A 202 46.42 44.07 -2.86
CA THR A 202 47.24 43.70 -1.71
C THR A 202 48.61 43.16 -2.14
N GLU A 203 48.70 42.42 -3.26
CA GLU A 203 49.99 41.92 -3.81
C GLU A 203 50.86 43.04 -4.41
N GLU A 204 50.28 44.04 -5.08
CA GLU A 204 51.02 45.21 -5.62
C GLU A 204 51.69 46.05 -4.52
N GLN A 205 51.11 46.13 -3.33
CA GLN A 205 51.75 46.78 -2.18
C GLN A 205 52.87 45.95 -1.52
N ALA A 206 52.94 44.63 -1.80
CA ALA A 206 53.89 43.72 -1.17
C ALA A 206 55.24 43.59 -1.91
N VAL A 207 55.38 44.11 -3.13
CA VAL A 207 56.65 44.08 -3.88
C VAL A 207 57.28 45.47 -4.02
N PRO A 208 58.24 45.85 -3.15
CA PRO A 208 59.03 47.04 -3.37
C PRO A 208 60.16 46.77 -4.37
N GLY A 209 59.93 47.20 -5.62
CA GLY A 209 60.98 47.71 -6.50
C GLY A 209 61.75 46.69 -7.34
N SER A 210 61.42 46.63 -8.63
CA SER A 210 62.42 46.40 -9.67
C SER A 210 62.38 47.58 -10.66
N ARG A 211 63.50 48.30 -10.76
CA ARG A 211 63.65 49.50 -11.60
C ARG A 211 63.78 49.10 -13.08
N PRO A 212 63.22 49.85 -14.04
CA PRO A 212 63.50 49.63 -15.45
C PRO A 212 64.89 50.18 -15.81
N TRP A 213 65.71 49.34 -16.45
CA TRP A 213 67.02 49.69 -16.98
C TRP A 213 66.87 50.73 -18.10
N ARG A 214 67.32 51.97 -17.85
CA ARG A 214 67.36 53.03 -18.87
C ARG A 214 68.54 52.78 -19.82
N GLY A 215 68.23 52.52 -21.08
CA GLY A 215 69.23 52.38 -22.15
C GLY A 215 70.08 53.65 -22.31
N ILE A 216 71.39 53.47 -22.18
CA ILE A 216 72.42 54.47 -22.45
C ILE A 216 72.58 54.59 -23.98
N LYS A 217 72.29 55.76 -24.56
CA LYS A 217 72.75 56.12 -25.91
C LYS A 217 74.20 56.57 -25.84
N ARG A 218 75.09 55.90 -26.58
CA ARG A 218 76.45 56.39 -26.88
C ARG A 218 76.37 57.37 -28.06
N GLY A 219 77.01 58.52 -27.91
CA GLY A 219 77.50 59.34 -29.03
C GLY A 219 78.82 58.80 -29.55
#